data_AF-D7C4S4-F1
#
_entry.id   AF-D7C4S4-F1
#
_cell.length_a   1.000
_cell.length_b   1.000
_cell.length_c   1.000
_cell.angle_alpha   90.00
_cell.angle_beta   90.00
_cell.angle_gamma   90.00
#
_symmetry.space_group_name_H-M   'P 1'
#
loop_
_entity.id
_entity.type
_entity.pdbx_description
1 polymer ?
#
loop_
_entity_poly.entity_id
_entity_poly.type
_entity_poly.pdbx_seq_one_letter_code
_entity_poly.pdbx_strand_id
1 'polypeptide(L)'
;MGRQERPLDPGAGPEQRFAFALRKLRSEAGGPTYRAMAQRTPYTVSTLSRAAAGEQLPSLEVTLAYVAACGGDREEWERHWRQTSEEIALRAVEDDDAEPPYQGLARFEPGDHERFFGRDRE
;
A
#
# COMPACT_ATOMS: atom_id res chain seq x y z
N MET A 1 -13.84 20.21 -10.74
CA MET A 1 -12.67 20.79 -10.05
C MET A 1 -12.04 19.68 -9.22
N GLY A 2 -10.90 19.15 -9.69
CA GLY A 2 -10.29 17.93 -9.16
C GLY A 2 -9.63 18.19 -7.81
N ARG A 3 -9.98 17.39 -6.80
CA ARG A 3 -9.28 17.38 -5.52
C ARG A 3 -7.81 17.12 -5.82
N GLN A 4 -6.98 18.13 -5.60
CA GLN A 4 -5.54 18.05 -5.76
C GLN A 4 -5.03 16.91 -4.90
N GLU A 5 -4.37 15.97 -5.55
CA GLU A 5 -3.73 14.83 -4.94
C GLU A 5 -2.76 15.35 -3.87
N ARG A 6 -2.93 14.90 -2.63
CA ARG A 6 -2.08 15.32 -1.51
C ARG A 6 -0.61 15.09 -1.91
N PRO A 7 0.30 16.06 -1.68
CA PRO A 7 1.71 15.85 -1.95
C PRO A 7 2.15 14.66 -1.10
N LEU A 8 2.39 13.54 -1.77
CA LEU A 8 3.12 12.44 -1.16
C LEU A 8 4.55 12.93 -1.09
N ASP A 9 5.11 13.04 0.11
CA ASP A 9 6.50 13.38 0.26
C ASP A 9 7.32 12.10 0.05
N PRO A 10 8.02 11.95 -1.10
CA PRO A 10 8.85 10.77 -1.34
C PRO A 10 10.04 10.68 -0.36
N GLY A 11 10.24 11.69 0.50
CA GLY A 11 11.24 11.71 1.56
C GLY A 11 10.75 11.27 2.94
N ALA A 12 9.44 11.17 3.18
CA ALA A 12 8.93 10.93 4.53
C ALA A 12 8.89 9.43 4.91
N GLY A 13 8.75 8.53 3.93
CA GLY A 13 8.88 7.08 4.20
C GLY A 13 8.86 6.19 2.95
N PRO A 14 9.40 4.96 3.07
CA PRO A 14 9.31 3.93 2.02
C PRO A 14 7.87 3.68 1.54
N GLU A 15 6.87 3.72 2.41
CA GLU A 15 5.45 3.58 2.05
C GLU A 15 5.00 4.68 1.08
N GLN A 16 5.45 5.91 1.32
CA GLN A 16 5.09 7.08 0.50
C GLN A 16 5.80 7.05 -0.85
N ARG A 17 7.06 6.59 -0.90
CA ARG A 17 7.78 6.32 -2.16
C ARG A 17 7.06 5.28 -3.00
N PHE A 18 6.61 4.19 -2.36
CA PHE A 18 5.87 3.13 -3.04
C PHE A 18 4.53 3.62 -3.58
N ALA A 19 3.77 4.36 -2.76
CA ALA A 19 2.51 4.96 -3.20
C ALA A 19 2.72 5.96 -4.36
N PHE A 20 3.82 6.72 -4.35
CA PHE A 20 4.18 7.60 -5.45
C PHE A 20 4.48 6.80 -6.73
N ALA A 21 5.22 5.70 -6.63
CA ALA A 21 5.48 4.80 -7.76
C ALA A 21 4.18 4.21 -8.33
N LEU A 22 3.24 3.79 -7.46
CA LEU A 22 1.93 3.29 -7.91
C LEU A 22 1.12 4.35 -8.65
N ARG A 23 1.13 5.60 -8.16
CA ARG A 23 0.48 6.72 -8.86
C ARG A 23 1.12 6.99 -10.21
N LYS A 24 2.44 6.91 -10.30
CA LYS A 24 3.18 7.06 -11.56
C LYS A 24 2.79 5.98 -12.57
N LEU A 25 2.76 4.71 -12.15
CA LEU A 25 2.31 3.59 -12.99
C LEU A 25 0.90 3.84 -13.52
N ARG A 26 -0.02 4.32 -12.67
CA ARG A 26 -1.38 4.65 -13.10
C ARG A 26 -1.39 5.77 -14.15
N SER A 27 -0.59 6.81 -13.97
CA SER A 27 -0.45 7.88 -14.96
C SER A 27 0.11 7.37 -16.29
N GLU A 28 1.12 6.49 -16.26
CA GLU A 28 1.70 5.86 -17.45
C GLU A 28 0.70 4.94 -18.16
N ALA A 29 -0.17 4.26 -17.40
CA ALA A 29 -1.27 3.44 -17.90
C ALA A 29 -2.46 4.23 -18.49
N GLY A 30 -2.37 5.56 -18.62
CA GLY A 30 -3.43 6.41 -19.15
C GLY A 30 -4.43 6.93 -18.11
N GLY A 31 -4.08 6.86 -16.82
CA GLY A 31 -4.87 7.44 -15.72
C GLY A 31 -6.23 6.79 -15.47
N PRO A 32 -6.37 5.44 -15.43
CA PRO A 32 -7.64 4.81 -15.12
C PRO A 32 -8.17 5.27 -13.75
N THR A 33 -9.46 5.57 -13.67
CA THR A 33 -10.08 5.95 -12.39
C THR A 33 -10.12 4.75 -11.44
N TYR A 34 -10.05 5.00 -10.13
CA TYR A 34 -10.17 3.93 -9.12
C TYR A 34 -11.45 3.09 -9.29
N ARG A 35 -12.54 3.71 -9.78
CA ARG A 35 -13.79 3.01 -10.11
C ARG A 35 -13.63 2.06 -11.30
N ALA A 36 -12.91 2.46 -12.34
CA ALA A 36 -12.61 1.58 -13.46
C ALA A 36 -11.71 0.41 -13.06
N MET A 37 -10.73 0.65 -12.18
CA MET A 37 -9.86 -0.39 -11.65
C MET A 37 -10.63 -1.38 -10.75
N ALA A 38 -11.52 -0.89 -9.87
CA ALA A 38 -12.35 -1.73 -8.99
C ALA A 38 -13.34 -2.63 -9.75
N GLN A 39 -13.64 -2.35 -11.03
CA GLN A 39 -14.43 -3.26 -11.87
C GLN A 39 -13.60 -4.41 -12.47
N ARG A 40 -12.26 -4.26 -12.49
CA ARG A 40 -11.32 -5.22 -13.09
C ARG A 40 -10.55 -6.00 -12.03
N THR A 41 -10.75 -5.69 -10.75
CA THR A 41 -10.10 -6.32 -9.60
C THR A 41 -11.15 -6.74 -8.58
N PRO A 42 -10.85 -7.68 -7.67
CA PRO A 42 -11.74 -8.03 -6.58
C PRO A 42 -11.79 -6.96 -5.47
N TYR A 43 -11.13 -5.82 -5.64
CA TYR A 43 -10.95 -4.81 -4.60
C TYR A 43 -11.82 -3.58 -4.81
N THR A 44 -12.20 -2.94 -3.70
CA THR A 44 -13.03 -1.74 -3.73
C THR A 44 -12.24 -0.48 -4.06
N VAL A 45 -12.94 0.56 -4.49
CA VAL A 45 -12.39 1.91 -4.72
C VAL A 45 -11.66 2.43 -3.48
N SER A 46 -12.21 2.20 -2.29
CA SER A 46 -11.63 2.63 -1.02
C SER A 46 -10.29 1.93 -0.75
N THR A 47 -10.19 0.62 -0.99
CA THR A 47 -8.95 -0.15 -0.86
C THR A 47 -7.87 0.36 -1.82
N LEU A 48 -8.23 0.60 -3.09
CA LEU A 48 -7.31 1.11 -4.10
C LEU A 48 -6.85 2.54 -3.80
N SER A 49 -7.75 3.39 -3.28
CA SER A 49 -7.42 4.75 -2.87
C SER A 49 -6.49 4.77 -1.67
N ARG A 50 -6.68 3.86 -0.69
CA ARG A 50 -5.80 3.72 0.48
C ARG A 50 -4.42 3.21 0.07
N ALA A 51 -4.35 2.25 -0.84
CA ALA A 51 -3.07 1.77 -1.40
C ALA A 51 -2.25 2.91 -2.05
N ALA A 52 -2.93 3.89 -2.66
CA ALA A 52 -2.31 5.06 -3.26
C ALA A 52 -2.23 6.29 -2.31
N ALA A 53 -2.59 6.14 -1.03
CA ALA A 53 -2.55 7.22 -0.04
C ALA A 53 -1.18 7.39 0.62
N GLY A 54 -0.34 6.34 0.63
CA GLY A 54 1.00 6.39 1.23
C GLY A 54 1.00 6.40 2.76
N GLU A 55 -0.12 6.13 3.42
CA GLU A 55 -0.20 5.97 4.88
C GLU A 55 0.38 4.65 5.36
N GLN A 56 0.20 3.57 4.58
CA GLN A 56 0.68 2.22 4.89
C GLN A 56 1.00 1.46 3.60
N LEU A 57 1.94 0.52 3.68
CA LEU A 57 2.23 -0.39 2.57
C LEU A 57 1.01 -1.31 2.33
N PRO A 58 0.41 -1.31 1.13
CA PRO A 58 -0.68 -2.24 0.81
C PRO A 58 -0.17 -3.68 0.75
N SER A 59 -1.04 -4.67 0.94
CA SER A 59 -0.65 -6.09 0.77
C SER A 59 -0.20 -6.38 -0.66
N LEU A 60 0.63 -7.43 -0.81
CA LEU A 60 1.13 -7.86 -2.12
C LEU A 60 -0.01 -8.09 -3.12
N GLU A 61 -1.08 -8.77 -2.71
CA GLU A 61 -2.23 -9.05 -3.59
C GLU A 61 -2.91 -7.79 -4.13
N VAL A 62 -3.07 -6.76 -3.28
CA VAL A 62 -3.66 -5.47 -3.66
C VAL A 62 -2.76 -4.75 -4.66
N THR A 63 -1.45 -4.77 -4.43
CA THR A 63 -0.45 -4.21 -5.34
C THR A 63 -0.51 -4.91 -6.70
N LEU A 64 -0.49 -6.23 -6.72
CA LEU A 64 -0.53 -7.02 -7.96
C LEU A 64 -1.82 -6.77 -8.74
N ALA A 65 -2.96 -6.66 -8.05
CA ALA A 65 -4.24 -6.33 -8.69
C ALA A 65 -4.26 -4.88 -9.24
N TYR A 66 -3.66 -3.93 -8.53
CA TYR A 66 -3.51 -2.55 -9.00
C TYR A 66 -2.68 -2.51 -10.29
N VAL A 67 -1.52 -3.15 -10.27
CA VAL A 67 -0.59 -3.24 -11.40
C VAL A 67 -1.25 -3.95 -12.58
N ALA A 68 -1.96 -5.05 -12.33
CA ALA A 68 -2.74 -5.77 -13.33
C ALA A 68 -3.82 -4.90 -14.00
N ALA A 69 -4.51 -4.07 -13.20
CA ALA A 69 -5.53 -3.16 -13.73
C ALA A 69 -4.92 -2.02 -14.56
N CYS A 70 -3.70 -1.60 -14.21
CA CYS A 70 -2.88 -0.65 -14.98
C CYS A 70 -2.13 -1.30 -16.16
N GLY A 71 -2.10 -2.63 -16.25
CA GLY A 71 -1.40 -3.35 -17.31
C GLY A 71 0.13 -3.38 -17.17
N GLY A 72 0.65 -3.22 -15.95
CA GLY A 72 2.08 -3.37 -15.66
C GLY A 72 2.48 -4.81 -15.32
N ASP A 73 3.79 -5.02 -15.16
CA ASP A 73 4.40 -6.31 -14.85
C ASP A 73 4.29 -6.67 -13.37
N ARG A 74 3.50 -7.71 -13.09
CA ARG A 74 3.24 -8.20 -11.73
C ARG A 74 4.50 -8.66 -11.00
N GLU A 75 5.38 -9.39 -11.69
CA GLU A 75 6.60 -9.96 -11.09
C GLU A 75 7.64 -8.88 -10.73
N GLU A 76 7.76 -7.83 -11.53
CA GLU A 76 8.61 -6.68 -11.20
C GLU A 76 8.10 -5.95 -9.96
N TRP A 77 6.79 -5.75 -9.90
CA TRP A 77 6.14 -5.09 -8.78
C TRP A 77 6.14 -5.92 -7.51
N GLU A 78 6.06 -7.25 -7.59
CA GLU A 78 6.24 -8.14 -6.44
C GLU A 78 7.64 -7.99 -5.83
N ARG A 79 8.68 -8.03 -6.67
CA ARG A 79 10.07 -7.86 -6.21
C ARG A 79 10.30 -6.47 -5.62
N HIS A 80 9.70 -5.44 -6.21
CA HIS A 80 9.78 -4.09 -5.69
C HIS A 80 9.05 -3.94 -4.35
N TRP A 81 7.87 -4.55 -4.23
CA TRP A 81 7.08 -4.58 -3.00
C TRP A 81 7.84 -5.27 -1.87
N ARG A 82 8.46 -6.43 -2.15
CA ARG A 82 9.23 -7.19 -1.15
C ARG A 82 10.40 -6.37 -0.60
N GLN A 83 11.20 -5.77 -1.48
CA GLN A 83 12.30 -4.89 -1.07
C GLN A 83 11.82 -3.72 -0.21
N THR A 84 10.70 -3.10 -0.60
CA THR A 84 10.11 -2.00 0.17
C THR A 84 9.62 -2.48 1.55
N SER A 85 8.97 -3.64 1.60
CA SER A 85 8.51 -4.25 2.85
C SER A 85 9.67 -4.57 3.79
N GLU A 86 10.79 -5.05 3.26
CA GLU A 86 12.00 -5.31 4.03
C GLU A 86 12.62 -4.00 4.57
N GLU A 87 12.66 -2.94 3.75
CA GLU A 87 13.11 -1.60 4.18
C GLU A 87 12.22 -1.02 5.30
N ILE A 88 10.89 -1.17 5.18
CA ILE A 88 9.94 -0.75 6.22
C ILE A 88 10.15 -1.55 7.50
N ALA A 89 10.27 -2.88 7.39
CA ALA A 89 10.48 -3.75 8.55
C ALA A 89 11.79 -3.41 9.28
N LEU A 90 12.86 -3.13 8.56
CA LEU A 90 14.13 -2.71 9.15
C LEU A 90 13.99 -1.38 9.90
N ARG A 91 13.34 -0.39 9.30
CA ARG A 91 13.12 0.92 9.92
C ARG A 91 12.20 0.87 11.14
N ALA A 92 11.20 -0.02 11.12
CA ALA A 92 10.32 -0.24 12.27
C ALA A 92 11.10 -0.82 13.46
N VAL A 93 12.09 -1.68 13.23
CA VAL A 93 12.98 -2.19 14.29
C VAL A 93 13.88 -1.08 14.84
N GLU A 94 14.38 -0.17 13.99
CA GLU A 94 15.19 0.98 14.43
C GLU A 94 14.39 1.99 15.27
N ASP A 95 13.10 2.18 14.99
CA ASP A 95 12.21 3.06 15.77
C ASP A 95 11.75 2.41 17.10
N ASP A 96 11.61 1.08 17.13
CA ASP A 96 11.24 0.29 18.32
C ASP A 96 12.38 0.17 19.35
N ASP A 97 13.64 0.47 18.96
CA ASP A 97 14.81 0.52 19.87
C ASP A 97 14.75 1.72 20.85
N ALA A 98 13.77 2.62 20.70
CA ALA A 98 13.39 3.61 21.71
C ALA A 98 12.56 2.96 22.83
N GLU A 99 13.27 2.29 23.75
CA GLU A 99 12.80 1.57 24.94
C GLU A 99 11.42 1.99 25.52
N PRO A 100 10.36 1.17 25.36
CA PRO A 100 9.10 1.37 26.06
C PRO A 100 9.15 0.79 27.49
N PRO A 101 8.80 1.56 28.54
CA PRO A 101 8.90 1.14 29.95
C PRO A 101 7.80 0.16 30.42
N TYR A 102 7.09 -0.49 29.50
CA TYR A 102 6.07 -1.50 29.84
C TYR A 102 6.16 -2.72 28.93
N GLN A 103 6.90 -3.72 29.43
CA GLN A 103 6.98 -5.07 28.91
C GLN A 103 5.72 -5.84 29.29
N GLY A 104 4.76 -5.94 28.37
CA GLY A 104 3.51 -6.61 28.70
C GLY A 104 2.51 -6.73 27.56
N LEU A 105 2.96 -7.07 26.35
CA LEU A 105 2.18 -7.77 25.33
C LEU A 105 3.16 -8.27 24.26
N ALA A 106 3.13 -9.57 24.01
CA ALA A 106 4.00 -10.23 23.04
C ALA A 106 3.95 -9.53 21.67
N ARG A 107 5.13 -9.45 21.03
CA ARG A 107 5.35 -8.96 19.67
C ARG A 107 4.20 -9.34 18.73
N PHE A 108 3.62 -8.35 18.08
CA PHE A 108 2.75 -8.59 16.94
C PHE A 108 3.65 -8.98 15.76
N GLU A 109 3.89 -10.29 15.63
CA GLU A 109 4.39 -10.92 14.40
C GLU A 109 3.36 -10.76 13.25
N PRO A 110 3.74 -10.92 11.98
CA PRO A 110 3.09 -10.32 10.79
C PRO A 110 1.73 -10.97 10.44
N GLY A 111 0.72 -10.67 11.25
CA GLY A 111 -0.62 -11.28 11.21
C GLY A 111 -1.77 -10.30 11.01
N ASP A 112 -1.55 -9.10 10.45
CA ASP A 112 -2.63 -8.13 10.22
C ASP A 112 -3.39 -8.36 8.89
N HIS A 113 -3.25 -9.55 8.28
CA HIS A 113 -4.12 -9.99 7.18
C HIS A 113 -5.59 -10.18 7.61
N GLU A 114 -5.88 -10.17 8.92
CA GLU A 114 -7.21 -10.48 9.47
C GLU A 114 -7.92 -9.31 10.19
N ARG A 115 -7.38 -8.09 10.15
CA ARG A 115 -7.96 -6.91 10.82
C ARG A 115 -8.45 -5.83 9.86
N PHE A 116 -9.43 -6.19 9.04
CA PHE A 116 -10.60 -5.39 8.59
C PHE A 116 -11.10 -5.85 7.21
N PHE A 117 -11.71 -7.03 7.15
CA PHE A 117 -12.74 -7.34 6.14
C PHE A 117 -14.04 -7.68 6.87
N GLY A 118 -14.64 -6.66 7.46
CA GLY A 118 -15.90 -6.80 8.17
C GLY A 118 -16.65 -5.48 8.20
N ARG A 119 -17.39 -5.17 7.13
CA ARG A 119 -18.85 -5.18 7.21
C ARG A 119 -19.53 -4.84 5.88
N ASP A 120 -20.58 -5.62 5.66
CA ASP A 120 -21.78 -5.35 4.89
C ASP A 120 -21.70 -5.50 3.37
N ARG A 121 -22.11 -6.70 2.94
CA ARG A 121 -23.13 -6.77 1.91
C ARG A 121 -24.12 -7.89 2.23
N GLU A 122 -25.32 -7.43 2.60
CA GLU A 122 -26.68 -7.95 2.29
C GLU A 122 -27.09 -9.38 2.73
#